data_AF-A0AAV1AK98-F1
#
_entry.id   AF-A0AAV1AK98-F1
#
_cell.length_a   1.000
_cell.length_b   1.000
_cell.length_c   1.000
_cell.angle_alpha   90.00
_cell.angle_beta   90.00
_cell.angle_gamma   90.00
#
_symmetry.space_group_name_H-M   'P 1'
#
loop_
_entity.id
_entity.type
_entity.pdbx_description
1 polymer ?
#
loop_
_entity_poly.entity_id
_entity_poly.type
_entity_poly.pdbx_seq_one_letter_code
_entity_poly.pdbx_strand_id
1 'polypeptide(L)'
;MIHLVVHLVEEVKLGGPVHYRWMYPVERYLGKIKSHVRNKAKPEGSIAEEYRFEEIFTFCSRYLENIETRWNQPGRVDDDPIGDIQTGSRVVELFPRVGKPVGGSSYYTLTPIEKLQAHRHVLTNCPIVDDYLNSEFRNRICNNLDSIHGPDKDVFISLAHGPFDKVKRFTAFNINGFKFRTLERDNL
;
A
#
# COMPACT_ATOMS: atom_id res chain seq x y z
N MET A 1 13.43 11.13 30.02
CA MET A 1 14.72 10.50 30.44
C MET A 1 15.51 10.07 29.21
N ILE A 2 16.85 10.22 29.21
CA ILE A 2 17.71 9.72 28.11
C ILE A 2 18.18 8.33 28.51
N HIS A 3 17.59 7.27 27.95
CA HIS A 3 18.07 5.91 28.15
C HIS A 3 19.19 5.63 27.15
N LEU A 4 20.44 5.71 27.61
CA LEU A 4 21.58 5.21 26.84
C LEU A 4 21.49 3.69 26.78
N VAL A 5 21.67 3.11 25.58
CA VAL A 5 21.52 1.66 25.31
C VAL A 5 22.36 0.79 26.27
N VAL A 6 23.47 1.32 26.77
CA VAL A 6 24.37 0.66 27.73
C VAL A 6 23.68 0.34 29.07
N HIS A 7 22.70 1.15 29.50
CA HIS A 7 22.04 0.97 30.80
C HIS A 7 20.80 0.05 30.74
N LEU A 8 20.32 -0.32 29.55
CA LEU A 8 19.11 -1.14 29.40
C LEU A 8 19.23 -2.51 30.07
N VAL A 9 20.40 -3.15 29.99
CA VAL A 9 20.61 -4.50 30.57
C VAL A 9 20.54 -4.46 32.10
N GLU A 10 21.14 -3.44 32.70
CA GLU A 10 21.18 -3.26 34.16
C GLU A 10 19.82 -2.80 34.71
N GLU A 11 19.14 -1.91 33.99
CA GLU A 11 17.77 -1.48 34.30
C GLU A 11 16.76 -2.63 34.23
N VAL A 12 16.89 -3.55 33.26
CA VAL A 12 16.05 -4.75 33.13
C VAL A 12 16.36 -5.74 34.26
N LYS A 13 17.64 -5.94 34.59
CA LYS A 13 18.06 -6.87 35.65
C LYS A 13 17.58 -6.44 37.04
N LEU A 14 17.57 -5.13 37.31
CA LEU A 14 17.12 -4.55 38.58
C LEU A 14 15.60 -4.30 38.63
N GLY A 15 14.98 -4.03 37.48
CA GLY A 15 13.60 -3.54 37.39
C GLY A 15 12.56 -4.54 36.93
N GLY A 16 12.95 -5.69 36.40
CA GLY A 16 12.04 -6.60 35.70
C GLY A 16 11.61 -6.05 34.33
N PRO A 17 10.56 -6.64 33.73
CA PRO A 17 10.10 -6.28 32.38
C PRO A 17 9.79 -4.78 32.23
N VAL A 18 10.34 -4.18 31.18
CA VAL A 18 10.30 -2.73 30.89
C VAL A 18 8.86 -2.15 30.79
N HIS A 19 7.86 -3.00 30.54
CA HIS A 19 6.47 -2.58 30.32
C HIS A 19 5.90 -1.68 31.41
N TYR A 20 6.21 -1.89 32.70
CA TYR A 20 5.67 -1.06 33.79
C TYR A 20 6.52 0.18 34.13
N ARG A 21 7.73 0.30 33.55
CA ARG A 21 8.65 1.42 33.79
C ARG A 21 8.73 2.39 32.62
N TRP A 22 8.06 2.09 31.52
CA TRP A 22 8.12 2.92 30.33
C TRP A 22 7.32 4.21 30.54
N MET A 23 8.03 5.31 30.83
CA MET A 23 7.43 6.63 31.01
C MET A 23 7.02 7.31 29.70
N TYR A 24 7.54 6.85 28.57
CA TYR A 24 7.33 7.50 27.27
C TYR A 24 5.85 7.70 26.89
N PRO A 25 4.93 6.72 27.08
CA PRO A 25 3.51 6.93 26.81
C PRO A 25 2.90 8.00 27.73
N VAL A 26 3.29 8.02 29.01
CA VAL A 26 2.83 9.00 30.00
C VAL A 26 3.33 10.41 29.65
N GLU A 27 4.62 10.55 29.34
CA GLU A 27 5.22 11.82 28.92
C GLU A 27 4.58 12.36 27.63
N ARG A 28 4.31 11.50 26.64
CA ARG A 28 3.59 11.87 25.41
C ARG A 28 2.17 12.33 25.69
N TYR A 29 1.44 11.66 26.57
CA TYR A 29 0.08 12.02 26.96
C TYR A 29 0.04 13.36 27.70
N LEU A 30 0.93 13.57 28.67
CA LEU A 30 1.05 14.83 29.40
C LEU A 30 1.46 15.99 28.47
N GLY A 31 2.37 15.73 27.51
CA GLY A 31 2.73 16.69 26.47
C GLY A 31 1.53 17.12 25.63
N LYS A 32 0.64 16.17 25.30
CA LYS A 32 -0.62 16.46 24.61
C LYS A 32 -1.53 17.32 25.47
N ILE A 33 -1.84 16.94 26.72
CA ILE A 33 -2.69 17.73 27.64
C ILE A 33 -2.14 19.15 27.81
N LYS A 34 -0.82 19.29 27.92
CA LYS A 34 -0.18 20.59 28.05
C LYS A 34 -0.44 21.50 26.84
N SER A 35 -0.60 20.92 25.65
CA SER A 35 -0.95 21.67 24.43
C SER A 35 -2.39 22.20 24.45
N HIS A 36 -3.30 21.58 25.20
CA HIS A 36 -4.70 22.03 25.38
C HIS A 36 -4.82 23.28 26.29
N VAL A 37 -3.73 23.70 26.95
CA VAL A 37 -3.74 24.89 27.83
C VAL A 37 -3.53 26.17 27.00
N ARG A 38 -4.60 26.66 26.37
CA ARG A 38 -4.64 27.96 25.66
C ARG A 38 -4.77 29.13 26.64
N ASN A 39 -5.60 28.97 27.67
CA ASN A 39 -5.76 29.97 28.74
C ASN A 39 -5.01 29.58 30.01
N LYS A 40 -3.84 30.21 30.23
CA LYS A 40 -3.02 29.96 31.42
C LYS A 40 -3.63 30.45 32.74
N ALA A 41 -4.60 31.37 32.70
CA ALA A 41 -5.29 31.85 33.90
C ALA A 41 -6.31 30.82 34.43
N LYS A 42 -6.80 29.91 33.57
CA LYS A 42 -7.75 28.85 33.91
C LYS A 42 -7.38 27.55 33.17
N PRO A 43 -6.29 26.88 33.57
CA PRO A 43 -5.73 25.76 32.80
C PRO A 43 -6.68 24.56 32.74
N GLU A 44 -7.35 24.23 33.84
CA GLU A 44 -8.30 23.10 33.93
C GLU A 44 -9.49 23.31 32.98
N GLY A 45 -10.07 24.51 32.96
CA GLY A 45 -11.16 24.86 32.06
C GLY A 45 -10.74 24.80 30.59
N SER A 46 -9.53 25.29 30.27
CA SER A 46 -8.98 25.23 28.92
C SER A 46 -8.79 23.79 28.43
N ILE A 47 -8.29 22.89 29.31
CA ILE A 47 -8.11 21.47 28.98
C ILE A 47 -9.46 20.80 28.75
N ALA A 48 -10.44 21.00 29.64
CA ALA A 48 -11.76 20.39 29.53
C ALA A 48 -12.50 20.84 28.27
N GLU A 49 -12.39 22.12 27.92
CA GLU A 49 -12.99 22.69 26.71
C GLU A 49 -12.38 22.07 25.45
N GLU A 50 -11.05 22.03 25.33
CA GLU A 50 -10.41 21.52 24.13
C GLU A 50 -10.54 19.99 24.00
N TYR A 51 -10.59 19.25 25.11
CA TYR A 51 -10.93 17.83 25.10
C TYR A 51 -12.33 17.58 24.52
N ARG A 52 -13.32 18.38 24.92
CA ARG A 52 -14.69 18.29 24.38
C ARG A 52 -14.71 18.56 22.87
N PHE A 53 -13.98 19.57 22.40
CA PHE A 53 -13.86 19.84 20.97
C PHE A 53 -13.19 18.68 20.23
N GLU A 54 -12.09 18.13 20.77
CA GLU A 54 -11.39 17.00 20.16
C GLU A 54 -12.29 15.77 19.99
N GLU A 55 -13.11 15.44 21.00
CA GLU A 55 -14.09 14.34 20.92
C GLU A 55 -15.14 14.59 19.83
N ILE A 56 -15.70 15.80 19.77
CA ILE A 56 -16.72 16.16 18.76
C ILE A 56 -16.12 16.08 17.35
N PHE A 57 -14.95 16.66 17.12
CA PHE A 57 -14.29 16.60 15.82
C PHE A 57 -13.89 15.17 15.45
N THR A 58 -13.44 14.37 16.41
CA THR A 58 -13.13 12.95 16.17
C THR A 58 -14.39 12.17 15.80
N PHE A 59 -15.54 12.47 16.43
CA PHE A 59 -16.82 11.88 16.07
C PHE A 59 -17.28 12.30 14.67
N CYS A 60 -17.33 13.62 14.40
CA CYS A 60 -17.71 14.16 13.09
C CYS A 60 -16.80 13.65 11.97
N SER A 61 -15.50 13.47 12.23
CA SER A 61 -14.53 12.97 11.24
C SER A 61 -14.89 11.60 10.66
N ARG A 62 -15.64 10.78 11.39
CA ARG A 62 -16.10 9.46 10.90
C ARG A 62 -17.17 9.56 9.82
N TYR A 63 -17.83 10.71 9.71
CA TYR A 63 -18.93 10.95 8.77
C TYR A 63 -18.55 11.91 7.63
N LEU A 64 -17.31 12.44 7.65
CA LEU A 64 -16.81 13.31 6.60
C LEU A 64 -16.01 12.46 5.59
N GLU A 65 -16.62 12.20 4.44
CA GLU A 65 -15.94 11.57 3.31
C GLU A 65 -15.16 12.63 2.52
N ASN A 66 -14.00 12.25 1.96
CA ASN A 66 -13.14 13.08 1.11
C ASN A 66 -12.35 14.22 1.79
N ILE A 67 -12.30 14.27 3.12
CA ILE A 67 -11.45 15.21 3.87
C ILE A 67 -10.41 14.40 4.63
N GLU A 68 -9.14 14.83 4.65
CA GLU A 68 -8.13 14.18 5.48
C GLU A 68 -8.46 14.36 6.97
N THR A 69 -8.57 13.24 7.68
CA THR A 69 -8.86 13.08 9.09
C THR A 69 -7.82 12.17 9.73
N ARG A 70 -7.77 12.13 11.05
CA ARG A 70 -6.86 11.21 11.78
C ARG A 70 -7.07 9.73 11.41
N TRP A 71 -8.24 9.35 10.90
CA TRP A 71 -8.58 7.95 10.60
C TRP A 71 -8.31 7.54 9.16
N ASN A 72 -8.35 8.46 8.21
CA ASN A 72 -8.10 8.17 6.79
C ASN A 72 -6.74 8.72 6.31
N GLN A 73 -5.92 9.25 7.23
CA GLN A 73 -4.56 9.67 6.91
C GLN A 73 -3.80 8.48 6.31
N PRO A 74 -3.26 8.62 5.09
CA PRO A 74 -2.47 7.56 4.49
C PRO A 74 -1.28 7.25 5.39
N GLY A 75 -0.93 5.96 5.45
CA GLY A 75 0.23 5.51 6.20
C GLY A 75 1.51 6.20 5.72
N ARG A 76 2.60 6.07 6.50
CA ARG A 76 3.92 6.58 6.10
C ARG A 76 4.33 6.12 4.69
N VAL A 77 3.89 4.90 4.34
CA VAL A 77 3.98 4.35 3.00
C VAL A 77 2.55 4.20 2.50
N ASP A 78 2.17 5.04 1.55
CA ASP A 78 0.90 4.99 0.86
C ASP A 78 1.01 4.05 -0.34
N ASP A 79 0.38 2.89 -0.21
CA ASP A 79 0.32 1.86 -1.24
C ASP A 79 -1.08 1.78 -1.87
N ASP A 80 -1.99 2.66 -1.46
CA ASP A 80 -3.36 2.62 -1.92
C ASP A 80 -3.37 2.93 -3.42
N PRO A 81 -3.99 2.05 -4.25
CA PRO A 81 -4.02 2.24 -5.68
C PRO A 81 -4.74 3.56 -6.00
N ILE A 82 -4.15 4.36 -6.88
CA ILE A 82 -4.74 5.63 -7.33
C ILE A 82 -6.02 5.27 -8.09
N GLY A 83 -7.17 5.58 -7.48
CA GLY A 83 -8.52 5.62 -8.04
C GLY A 83 -8.82 4.56 -9.10
N ASP A 84 -9.62 3.56 -8.76
CA ASP A 84 -10.15 2.57 -9.69
C ASP A 84 -10.70 3.26 -10.96
N ILE A 85 -9.93 3.22 -12.04
CA ILE A 85 -10.54 3.22 -13.36
C ILE A 85 -11.16 1.84 -13.44
N GLN A 86 -12.43 1.72 -13.02
CA GLN A 86 -13.29 0.58 -13.31
C GLN A 86 -13.40 0.47 -14.84
N THR A 87 -12.34 -0.04 -15.44
CA THR A 87 -12.38 -0.51 -16.81
C THR A 87 -13.08 -1.84 -16.64
N GLY A 88 -14.30 -2.00 -17.16
CA GLY A 88 -15.08 -3.26 -17.11
C GLY A 88 -14.44 -4.41 -17.90
N SER A 89 -13.11 -4.44 -17.96
CA SER A 89 -12.30 -5.48 -18.57
C SER A 89 -11.99 -6.52 -17.50
N ARG A 90 -12.40 -7.76 -17.77
CA ARG A 90 -12.12 -8.93 -16.93
C ARG A 90 -10.62 -9.13 -16.68
N VAL A 91 -9.76 -8.64 -17.58
CA VAL A 91 -8.29 -8.69 -17.41
C VAL A 91 -7.83 -7.90 -16.18
N VAL A 92 -8.45 -6.75 -15.89
CA VAL A 92 -8.11 -5.90 -14.73
C VAL A 92 -8.56 -6.56 -13.42
N GLU A 93 -9.67 -7.29 -13.45
CA GLU A 93 -10.14 -8.10 -12.30
C GLU A 93 -9.20 -9.26 -12.01
N LEU A 94 -8.69 -9.94 -13.05
CA LEU A 94 -7.77 -11.08 -12.90
C LEU A 94 -6.35 -10.63 -12.46
N PHE A 95 -5.92 -9.45 -12.91
CA PHE A 95 -4.61 -8.88 -12.59
C PHE A 95 -4.78 -7.48 -11.96
N PRO A 96 -5.22 -7.41 -10.69
CA PRO A 96 -5.41 -6.13 -10.02
C PRO A 96 -4.07 -5.41 -9.87
N ARG A 97 -4.10 -4.07 -9.92
CA ARG A 97 -2.92 -3.27 -9.62
C ARG A 97 -2.60 -3.40 -8.14
N VAL A 98 -1.50 -4.07 -7.83
CA VAL A 98 -1.04 -4.21 -6.45
C VAL A 98 0.00 -3.13 -6.17
N GLY A 99 -0.31 -2.24 -5.23
CA GLY A 99 0.58 -1.16 -4.80
C GLY A 99 0.60 0.07 -5.72
N LYS A 100 1.53 0.98 -5.42
CA LYS A 100 1.60 2.32 -5.99
C LYS A 100 3.00 2.64 -6.52
N PRO A 101 3.16 3.04 -7.79
CA PRO A 101 4.44 3.56 -8.27
C PRO A 101 4.73 4.96 -7.71
N VAL A 102 5.99 5.24 -7.36
CA VAL A 102 6.39 6.52 -6.76
C VAL A 102 7.45 7.24 -7.61
N GLY A 103 7.10 8.43 -8.09
CA GLY A 103 7.97 9.30 -8.89
C GLY A 103 7.69 9.19 -10.40
N GLY A 104 8.59 9.77 -11.20
CA GLY A 104 8.48 9.76 -12.66
C GLY A 104 8.63 8.33 -13.23
N SER A 105 7.83 8.02 -14.25
CA SER A 105 7.97 6.80 -15.04
C SER A 105 8.88 7.03 -16.24
N SER A 106 9.74 6.07 -16.53
CA SER A 106 10.41 5.95 -17.82
C SER A 106 9.86 4.75 -18.59
N TYR A 107 10.17 4.66 -19.88
CA TYR A 107 9.84 3.49 -20.69
C TYR A 107 11.05 2.61 -20.87
N TYR A 108 10.85 1.30 -20.77
CA TYR A 108 11.84 0.28 -21.05
C TYR A 108 11.27 -0.68 -22.09
N THR A 109 12.09 -1.07 -23.06
CA THR A 109 11.68 -2.07 -24.06
C THR A 109 12.22 -3.42 -23.61
N LEU A 110 11.34 -4.39 -23.39
CA LEU A 110 11.71 -5.74 -22.97
C LEU A 110 12.51 -6.43 -24.08
N THR A 111 13.57 -7.13 -23.68
CA THR A 111 14.24 -8.07 -24.58
C THR A 111 13.33 -9.26 -24.90
N PRO A 112 13.53 -9.96 -26.02
CA PRO A 112 12.73 -11.15 -26.36
C PRO A 112 12.77 -12.22 -25.27
N ILE A 113 13.89 -12.35 -24.57
CA ILE A 113 14.07 -13.32 -23.48
C ILE A 113 13.27 -12.91 -22.25
N GLU A 114 13.36 -11.65 -21.82
CA GLU A 114 12.58 -11.13 -20.69
C GLU A 114 11.08 -11.22 -20.97
N LYS A 115 10.66 -10.90 -22.20
CA LYS A 115 9.27 -11.02 -22.64
C LYS A 115 8.78 -12.46 -22.51
N LEU A 116 9.55 -13.42 -23.00
CA LEU A 116 9.24 -14.85 -22.94
C LEU A 116 9.21 -15.36 -21.48
N GLN A 117 10.14 -14.92 -20.64
CA GLN A 117 10.18 -15.28 -19.22
C GLN A 117 8.97 -14.72 -18.48
N ALA A 118 8.63 -13.45 -18.67
CA ALA A 118 7.47 -12.83 -18.06
C ALA A 118 6.16 -13.51 -18.50
N HIS A 119 6.03 -13.81 -19.80
CA HIS A 119 4.86 -14.52 -20.33
C HIS A 119 4.72 -15.91 -19.72
N ARG A 120 5.80 -16.71 -19.69
CA ARG A 120 5.81 -18.03 -19.07
C ARG A 120 5.46 -17.96 -17.59
N HIS A 121 6.00 -16.97 -16.87
CA HIS A 121 5.76 -16.82 -15.44
C HIS A 121 4.27 -16.67 -15.13
N VAL A 122 3.55 -15.84 -15.89
CA VAL A 122 2.09 -15.65 -15.74
C VAL A 122 1.35 -16.95 -16.05
N LEU A 123 1.73 -17.66 -17.12
CA LEU A 123 1.05 -18.90 -17.51
C LEU A 123 1.26 -20.06 -16.53
N THR A 124 2.36 -20.09 -15.77
CA THR A 124 2.67 -21.21 -14.87
C THR A 124 2.43 -20.93 -13.40
N ASN A 125 2.44 -19.67 -12.96
CA ASN A 125 2.38 -19.31 -11.54
C ASN A 125 1.07 -18.63 -11.13
N CYS A 126 0.14 -18.40 -12.05
CA CYS A 126 -1.17 -17.82 -11.74
C CYS A 126 -2.25 -18.91 -11.78
N PRO A 127 -2.74 -19.40 -10.62
CA PRO A 127 -3.75 -20.47 -10.58
C PRO A 127 -5.03 -20.10 -11.33
N ILE A 128 -5.37 -18.82 -11.30
CA ILE A 128 -6.54 -18.26 -12.01
C ILE A 128 -6.42 -18.49 -13.53
N VAL A 129 -5.21 -18.52 -14.06
CA VAL A 129 -4.94 -18.73 -15.50
C VAL A 129 -5.03 -20.23 -15.86
N ASP A 130 -4.84 -21.14 -14.90
CA ASP A 130 -4.88 -22.59 -15.14
C ASP A 130 -6.25 -23.05 -15.64
N ASP A 131 -7.33 -22.47 -15.12
CA ASP A 131 -8.70 -22.77 -15.58
C ASP A 131 -8.87 -22.42 -17.06
N TYR A 132 -8.31 -21.30 -17.50
CA TYR A 132 -8.30 -20.90 -18.91
C TYR A 132 -7.46 -21.87 -19.76
N LEU A 133 -6.27 -22.22 -19.27
CA LEU A 133 -5.31 -23.10 -19.96
C LEU A 133 -5.82 -24.53 -20.13
N ASN A 134 -6.44 -25.09 -19.10
CA ASN A 134 -6.85 -26.49 -19.04
C ASN A 134 -8.21 -26.75 -19.70
N SER A 135 -9.15 -25.81 -19.62
CA SER A 135 -10.49 -26.00 -20.17
C SER A 135 -10.53 -25.85 -21.69
N GLU A 136 -9.93 -24.79 -22.24
CA GLU A 136 -10.24 -24.39 -23.62
C GLU A 136 -9.12 -23.68 -24.40
N PHE A 137 -8.01 -23.24 -23.75
CA PHE A 137 -7.00 -22.40 -24.42
C PHE A 137 -6.33 -23.07 -25.63
N ARG A 138 -5.85 -24.31 -25.49
CA ARG A 138 -5.19 -25.04 -26.59
C ARG A 138 -6.12 -25.28 -27.77
N ASN A 139 -7.37 -25.64 -27.50
CA ASN A 139 -8.36 -25.95 -28.55
C ASN A 139 -8.89 -24.67 -29.23
N ARG A 140 -9.04 -23.55 -28.51
CA ARG A 140 -9.55 -22.29 -29.04
C ARG A 140 -8.52 -21.47 -29.81
N ILE A 141 -7.23 -21.51 -29.42
CA ILE A 141 -6.15 -20.88 -30.22
C ILE A 141 -6.04 -21.53 -31.60
N CYS A 142 -6.23 -22.84 -31.70
CA CYS A 142 -6.15 -23.57 -32.97
C CYS A 142 -7.35 -23.34 -33.90
N ASN A 143 -8.51 -22.90 -33.39
CA ASN A 143 -9.78 -22.86 -34.14
C ASN A 143 -10.29 -21.45 -34.49
N ASN A 144 -9.39 -20.45 -34.60
CA ASN A 144 -9.66 -19.01 -34.78
C ASN A 144 -10.18 -18.25 -33.54
N LEU A 145 -9.44 -17.22 -33.13
CA LEU A 145 -9.77 -16.29 -32.04
C LEU A 145 -11.07 -15.50 -32.28
N ASP A 146 -11.50 -15.34 -33.53
CA ASP A 146 -12.70 -14.60 -33.91
C ASP A 146 -14.00 -15.31 -33.51
N SER A 147 -13.96 -16.62 -33.30
CA SER A 147 -15.10 -17.43 -32.88
C SER A 147 -15.37 -17.37 -31.37
N ILE A 148 -14.48 -16.77 -30.58
CA ILE A 148 -14.62 -16.66 -29.13
C ILE A 148 -15.59 -15.50 -28.84
N HIS A 149 -16.75 -15.82 -28.27
CA HIS A 149 -17.75 -14.83 -27.83
C HIS A 149 -17.95 -14.93 -26.31
N GLY A 150 -17.97 -13.78 -25.63
CA GLY A 150 -18.19 -13.68 -24.19
C GLY A 150 -17.22 -12.73 -23.47
N PRO A 151 -17.43 -12.49 -22.16
CA PRO A 151 -16.64 -11.51 -21.40
C PRO A 151 -15.18 -11.95 -21.14
N ASP A 152 -14.79 -13.16 -21.55
CA ASP A 152 -13.41 -13.68 -21.44
C ASP A 152 -12.57 -13.45 -22.71
N LYS A 153 -13.17 -12.97 -23.81
CA LYS A 153 -12.45 -12.82 -25.08
C LYS A 153 -11.17 -12.01 -24.92
N ASP A 154 -11.24 -10.90 -24.20
CA ASP A 154 -10.11 -10.01 -23.97
C ASP A 154 -9.00 -10.68 -23.15
N VAL A 155 -9.37 -11.58 -22.22
CA VAL A 155 -8.43 -12.37 -21.41
C VAL A 155 -7.68 -13.35 -22.29
N PHE A 156 -8.40 -14.10 -23.15
CA PHE A 156 -7.79 -15.04 -24.08
C PHE A 156 -6.82 -14.36 -25.05
N ILE A 157 -7.19 -13.21 -25.62
CA ILE A 157 -6.31 -12.43 -26.51
C ILE A 157 -5.08 -11.93 -25.76
N SER A 158 -5.25 -11.40 -24.54
CA SER A 158 -4.15 -10.89 -23.72
C SER A 158 -3.16 -11.99 -23.35
N LEU A 159 -3.66 -13.17 -22.95
CA LEU A 159 -2.83 -14.33 -22.65
C LEU A 159 -2.11 -14.89 -23.88
N ALA A 160 -2.71 -14.82 -25.07
CA ALA A 160 -2.08 -15.27 -26.31
C ALA A 160 -0.97 -14.31 -26.78
N HIS A 161 -1.19 -13.01 -26.70
CA HIS A 161 -0.23 -11.99 -27.14
C HIS A 161 0.93 -11.78 -26.14
N GLY A 162 0.71 -12.10 -24.87
CA GLY A 162 1.69 -11.92 -23.81
C GLY A 162 1.89 -10.44 -23.44
N PRO A 163 2.92 -10.11 -22.66
CA PRO A 163 3.16 -8.75 -22.18
C PRO A 163 3.54 -7.79 -23.32
N PHE A 164 3.24 -6.50 -23.14
CA PHE A 164 3.65 -5.45 -24.08
C PHE A 164 5.17 -5.35 -24.21
N ASP A 165 5.65 -5.03 -25.41
CA ASP A 165 7.08 -4.85 -25.67
C ASP A 165 7.68 -3.65 -24.93
N LYS A 166 6.88 -2.61 -24.69
CA LYS A 166 7.27 -1.43 -23.93
C LYS A 166 6.56 -1.42 -22.59
N VAL A 167 7.33 -1.45 -21.52
CA VAL A 167 6.85 -1.41 -20.13
C VAL A 167 7.24 -0.11 -19.45
N LYS A 168 6.44 0.32 -18.47
CA LYS A 168 6.79 1.44 -17.61
C LYS A 168 7.76 0.97 -16.53
N ARG A 169 8.87 1.66 -16.40
CA ARG A 169 9.85 1.49 -15.31
C ARG A 169 9.70 2.63 -14.32
N PHE A 170 9.75 2.29 -13.04
CA PHE A 170 9.68 3.24 -11.94
C PHE A 170 10.92 3.09 -11.06
N THR A 171 11.33 4.18 -10.43
CA THR A 171 12.53 4.19 -9.56
C THR A 171 12.22 3.81 -8.11
N ALA A 172 10.94 3.88 -7.72
CA ALA A 172 10.44 3.41 -6.45
C ALA A 172 9.01 2.86 -6.59
N PHE A 173 8.67 1.88 -5.77
CA PHE A 173 7.38 1.24 -5.75
C PHE A 173 6.97 0.91 -4.32
N ASN A 174 5.71 1.12 -4.02
CA ASN A 174 5.10 1.08 -2.71
C ASN A 174 4.13 -0.11 -2.69
N ILE A 175 4.40 -1.15 -1.89
CA ILE A 175 3.58 -2.36 -1.82
C ILE A 175 3.67 -3.03 -0.43
N ASN A 176 2.53 -3.48 0.10
CA ASN A 176 2.40 -4.16 1.39
C ASN A 176 2.94 -3.39 2.62
N GLY A 177 2.81 -2.06 2.63
CA GLY A 177 3.34 -1.14 3.63
C GLY A 177 4.83 -0.83 3.47
N PHE A 178 5.49 -1.32 2.41
CA PHE A 178 6.93 -1.18 2.19
C PHE A 178 7.24 -0.36 0.94
N LYS A 179 8.27 0.48 1.06
CA LYS A 179 8.80 1.28 -0.05
C LYS A 179 10.06 0.64 -0.60
N PHE A 180 9.94 0.05 -1.79
CA PHE A 180 11.07 -0.47 -2.55
C PHE A 180 11.66 0.63 -3.43
N ARG A 181 12.99 0.67 -3.49
CA ARG A 181 13.74 1.63 -4.30
C ARG A 181 14.75 0.87 -5.15
N THR A 182 15.00 1.40 -6.34
CA THR A 182 16.08 0.92 -7.20
C THR A 182 17.43 1.38 -6.66
N LEU A 183 18.48 0.57 -6.84
CA LEU A 183 19.85 0.92 -6.41
C LEU A 183 20.33 2.24 -7.01
N GLU A 184 19.93 2.53 -8.26
CA GLU A 184 20.20 3.80 -8.93
C GLU A 184 19.67 5.02 -8.15
N ARG A 185 18.56 4.85 -7.41
CA ARG A 185 17.94 5.91 -6.60
C ARG A 185 18.51 6.00 -5.19
N ASP A 186 18.98 4.90 -4.62
CA ASP A 186 19.57 4.89 -3.28
C ASP A 186 21.02 5.40 -3.27
N ASN A 187 21.69 5.40 -4.42
CA ASN A 187 23.05 5.91 -4.60
C ASN A 187 23.13 7.40 -5.02
N LEU A 188 21.99 8.09 -5.12
CA LEU A 188 21.88 9.53 -5.37
C LEU A 188 21.71 10.29 -4.05
#